data_AF-A0A5C2HIF9-F1
#
_entry.id   AF-A0A5C2HIF9-F1
#
_cell.length_a   1.000
_cell.length_b   1.000
_cell.length_c   1.000
_cell.angle_alpha   90.00
_cell.angle_beta   90.00
_cell.angle_gamma   90.00
#
_symmetry.space_group_name_H-M   'P 1'
#
loop_
_entity.id
_entity.type
_entity.pdbx_description
1 polymer ?
#
loop_
_entity_poly.entity_id
_entity_poly.type
_entity_poly.pdbx_seq_one_letter_code
_entity_poly.pdbx_strand_id
1 'polypeptide(L)'
;MLKPGGRLAISDVVATAELPEKLKSDMTLFTGCMSGASTITEIEIMLKDAGFEAIVIKPKDESREFIRHWLPDSKMEDYIVAATIEAIKPKA
;
A
#
# COMPACT_ATOMS: atom_id res chain seq x y z
N MET A 1 -18.95 1.59 7.11
CA MET A 1 -19.46 1.69 5.72
C MET A 1 -19.60 3.15 5.34
N LEU A 2 -19.11 3.57 4.17
CA LEU A 2 -19.24 4.95 3.68
C LEU A 2 -20.65 5.22 3.15
N LYS A 3 -21.17 6.43 3.40
CA LYS A 3 -22.38 6.96 2.75
C LYS A 3 -22.09 7.25 1.26
N PRO A 4 -23.10 7.31 0.38
CA PRO A 4 -22.91 7.76 -1.01
C PRO A 4 -22.19 9.11 -1.07
N GLY A 5 -21.21 9.23 -1.96
CA GLY A 5 -20.30 10.39 -2.03
C GLY A 5 -19.26 10.48 -0.91
N GLY A 6 -19.18 9.50 -0.01
CA GLY A 6 -18.17 9.45 1.06
C GLY A 6 -16.77 9.18 0.52
N ARG A 7 -15.76 9.72 1.21
CA ARG A 7 -14.34 9.59 0.83
C ARG A 7 -13.63 8.53 1.66
N LEU A 8 -12.90 7.64 0.97
CA LEU A 8 -11.80 6.86 1.53
C LEU A 8 -10.54 7.73 1.45
N ALA A 9 -9.81 7.88 2.55
CA ALA A 9 -8.52 8.56 2.60
C ALA A 9 -7.68 7.91 3.71
N ILE A 10 -6.74 7.06 3.31
CA ILE A 10 -5.89 6.29 4.23
C ILE A 10 -4.41 6.42 3.83
N SER A 11 -3.52 6.03 4.73
CA SER A 11 -2.11 5.81 4.44
C SER A 11 -1.80 4.35 4.69
N ASP A 12 -1.14 3.69 3.75
CA ASP A 12 -0.76 2.28 3.88
C ASP A 12 0.58 1.99 3.17
N VAL A 13 1.17 0.84 3.45
CA VAL A 13 2.38 0.35 2.78
C VAL A 13 1.98 -0.35 1.48
N VAL A 14 2.65 0.00 0.38
CA VAL A 14 2.42 -0.60 -0.93
C VAL A 14 3.72 -1.15 -1.51
N ALA A 15 3.59 -2.23 -2.28
CA ALA A 15 4.70 -2.79 -3.04
C ALA A 15 4.90 -2.02 -4.36
N THR A 16 6.15 -1.66 -4.63
CA THR A 16 6.63 -1.01 -5.86
C THR A 16 7.30 -1.99 -6.82
N ALA A 17 7.67 -3.17 -6.31
CA ALA A 17 8.23 -4.28 -7.05
C ALA A 17 7.81 -5.59 -6.39
N GLU A 18 7.94 -6.71 -7.11
CA GLU A 18 7.68 -8.02 -6.52
C GLU A 18 8.71 -8.34 -5.43
N LEU A 19 8.23 -8.73 -4.25
CA LEU A 19 9.08 -9.11 -3.15
C LEU A 19 9.71 -10.50 -3.42
N PRO A 20 11.01 -10.68 -3.19
CA PRO A 20 11.64 -11.99 -3.18
C PRO A 20 10.95 -12.96 -2.22
N GLU A 21 10.90 -14.24 -2.59
CA GLU A 21 10.14 -15.24 -1.84
C GLU A 21 10.60 -15.43 -0.40
N LYS A 22 11.90 -15.24 -0.17
CA LYS A 22 12.47 -15.19 1.19
C LYS A 22 11.81 -14.11 2.04
N LEU A 23 11.58 -12.91 1.49
CA LEU A 23 10.93 -11.80 2.21
C LEU A 23 9.42 -12.01 2.34
N LYS A 24 8.75 -12.57 1.33
CA LYS A 24 7.32 -12.94 1.41
C LYS A 24 7.04 -13.93 2.54
N SER A 25 7.92 -14.91 2.71
CA SER A 25 7.79 -15.97 3.73
C SER A 25 8.21 -15.56 5.15
N ASP A 26 8.76 -14.36 5.33
CA ASP A 26 9.23 -13.88 6.63
C ASP A 26 8.06 -13.40 7.50
N MET A 27 7.82 -14.11 8.59
CA MET A 27 6.71 -13.81 9.52
C MET A 27 6.91 -12.49 10.30
N THR A 28 8.15 -12.06 10.53
CA THR A 28 8.41 -10.77 11.17
C THR A 28 8.04 -9.64 10.22
N LEU A 29 8.38 -9.76 8.94
CA LEU A 29 7.96 -8.79 7.92
C LEU A 29 6.45 -8.81 7.67
N PHE A 30 5.83 -9.99 7.75
CA PHE A 30 4.38 -10.13 7.58
C PHE A 30 3.61 -9.44 8.71
N THR A 31 3.97 -9.75 9.96
CA THR A 31 3.34 -9.12 11.14
C THR A 31 3.63 -7.62 11.24
N GLY A 32 4.69 -7.14 10.58
CA GLY A 32 4.98 -5.72 10.39
C GLY A 32 4.23 -5.04 9.24
N CYS A 33 3.26 -5.69 8.59
CA CYS A 33 2.48 -5.18 7.45
C CYS A 33 3.30 -4.88 6.18
N MET A 34 4.43 -5.56 5.98
CA MET A 34 5.33 -5.27 4.86
C MET A 34 5.33 -6.35 3.80
N SER A 35 5.54 -7.61 4.18
CA SER A 35 5.69 -8.69 3.19
C SER A 35 4.39 -9.05 2.47
N GLY A 36 3.25 -8.65 3.05
CA GLY A 36 1.91 -8.76 2.45
C GLY A 36 1.43 -7.49 1.73
N ALA A 37 2.29 -6.49 1.54
CA ALA A 37 1.91 -5.25 0.88
C ALA A 37 1.49 -5.51 -0.57
N SER A 38 0.27 -5.09 -0.92
CA SER A 38 -0.21 -5.15 -2.30
C SER A 38 0.46 -4.08 -3.16
N THR A 39 0.59 -4.37 -4.44
CA THR A 39 1.03 -3.39 -5.44
C THR A 39 -0.02 -2.31 -5.65
N ILE A 40 0.42 -1.15 -6.14
CA ILE A 40 -0.48 -0.04 -6.51
C ILE A 40 -1.58 -0.53 -7.47
N THR A 41 -1.20 -1.32 -8.47
CA THR A 41 -2.14 -1.87 -9.47
C THR A 41 -3.18 -2.79 -8.83
N GLU A 42 -2.79 -3.67 -7.91
CA GLU A 42 -3.73 -4.53 -7.19
C GLU A 42 -4.71 -3.72 -6.34
N ILE A 43 -4.24 -2.67 -5.66
CA ILE A 43 -5.10 -1.79 -4.87
C ILE A 43 -6.08 -1.03 -5.76
N GLU A 44 -5.63 -0.52 -6.92
CA GLU A 44 -6.53 0.12 -7.88
C GLU A 44 -7.61 -0.85 -8.38
N ILE A 45 -7.27 -2.09 -8.68
CA ILE A 45 -8.22 -3.13 -9.09
C ILE A 45 -9.19 -3.42 -7.96
N MET A 46 -8.71 -3.68 -6.75
CA MET A 46 -9.56 -3.94 -5.58
C MET A 46 -10.54 -2.79 -5.30
N LEU A 47 -10.10 -1.54 -5.40
CA LEU A 47 -10.95 -0.38 -5.21
C LEU A 47 -11.99 -0.24 -6.33
N LYS A 48 -11.60 -0.46 -7.59
CA LYS A 48 -12.53 -0.47 -8.74
C LYS A 48 -13.59 -1.57 -8.59
N ASP A 49 -13.18 -2.77 -8.24
CA ASP A 49 -14.06 -3.93 -8.06
C ASP A 49 -15.02 -3.73 -6.87
N ALA A 50 -14.57 -3.01 -5.83
CA ALA A 50 -15.41 -2.57 -4.72
C ALA A 50 -16.35 -1.40 -5.08
N GLY A 51 -16.30 -0.89 -6.32
CA GLY A 51 -17.16 0.16 -6.84
C GLY A 51 -16.71 1.57 -6.46
N PHE A 52 -15.46 1.79 -6.04
CA PHE A 52 -14.94 3.13 -5.81
C PHE A 52 -14.57 3.83 -7.13
N GLU A 53 -14.75 5.13 -7.14
CA GLU A 53 -14.38 6.03 -8.24
C GLU A 53 -13.31 7.04 -7.78
N ALA A 54 -12.76 7.80 -8.73
CA ALA A 54 -11.75 8.84 -8.47
C ALA A 54 -10.58 8.35 -7.60
N ILE A 55 -10.09 7.14 -7.90
CA ILE A 55 -9.00 6.49 -7.17
C ILE A 55 -7.70 7.23 -7.45
N VAL A 56 -7.00 7.60 -6.38
CA VAL A 56 -5.71 8.28 -6.42
C VAL A 56 -4.80 7.62 -5.39
N ILE A 57 -3.73 7.00 -5.87
CA ILE A 57 -2.69 6.40 -5.02
C ILE A 57 -1.41 7.19 -5.24
N LYS A 58 -0.86 7.76 -4.16
CA LYS A 58 0.35 8.59 -4.19
C LYS A 58 1.43 7.97 -3.31
N PRO A 59 2.38 7.23 -3.90
CA PRO A 59 3.60 6.81 -3.22
C PRO A 59 4.35 8.00 -2.62
N LYS A 60 5.00 7.78 -1.49
CA LYS A 60 5.88 8.73 -0.82
C LYS A 60 7.28 8.14 -0.83
N ASP A 61 8.09 8.49 -1.84
CA ASP A 61 9.43 7.91 -1.99
C ASP A 61 10.34 8.25 -0.81
N GLU A 62 10.09 9.36 -0.12
CA GLU A 62 10.80 9.77 1.10
C GLU A 62 10.60 8.76 2.25
N SER A 63 9.53 7.95 2.21
CA SER A 63 9.30 6.89 3.20
C SER A 63 10.37 5.80 3.19
N ARG A 64 11.10 5.63 2.07
CA ARG A 64 12.20 4.66 1.95
C ARG A 64 13.30 4.94 2.98
N GLU A 65 13.61 6.21 3.23
CA GLU A 65 14.59 6.57 4.24
C GLU A 65 14.17 6.09 5.63
N PHE A 66 12.90 6.29 6.00
CA PHE A 66 12.39 5.83 7.29
C PHE A 66 12.39 4.31 7.42
N ILE A 67 12.03 3.59 6.35
CA ILE A 67 12.03 2.12 6.32
C ILE A 67 13.46 1.59 6.53
N ARG A 68 14.45 2.19 5.87
CA ARG A 68 15.87 1.83 6.02
C ARG A 68 16.38 2.01 7.45
N HIS A 69 15.96 3.07 8.13
CA HIS A 69 16.37 3.33 9.51
C HIS A 69 15.72 2.35 10.51
N TRP A 70 14.46 1.97 10.28
CA TRP A 70 13.74 1.06 11.19
C TRP A 70 14.12 -0.42 10.97
N LEU A 71 14.42 -0.81 9.73
CA LEU A 71 14.77 -2.18 9.35
C LEU A 71 16.11 -2.21 8.62
N PRO A 72 17.21 -1.91 9.34
CA PRO A 72 18.54 -2.01 8.76
C PRO A 72 18.77 -3.43 8.23
N ASP A 73 19.47 -3.53 7.10
CA ASP A 73 19.87 -4.78 6.43
C ASP A 73 18.74 -5.62 5.81
N SER A 74 17.47 -5.24 5.95
CA SER A 74 16.33 -5.94 5.34
C SER A 74 16.22 -5.72 3.82
N LYS A 75 16.74 -4.58 3.32
CA LYS A 75 16.54 -4.07 1.96
C LYS A 75 15.07 -3.86 1.58
N MET A 76 14.17 -3.77 2.56
CA MET A 76 12.74 -3.55 2.30
C MET A 76 12.48 -2.22 1.61
N GLU A 77 13.34 -1.22 1.87
CA GLU A 77 13.25 0.09 1.24
C GLU A 77 13.36 0.06 -0.29
N ASP A 78 13.84 -1.04 -0.88
CA ASP A 78 13.91 -1.23 -2.33
C ASP A 78 12.55 -1.65 -2.93
N TYR A 79 11.70 -2.30 -2.14
CA TYR A 79 10.47 -2.96 -2.61
C TYR A 79 9.19 -2.24 -2.19
N ILE A 80 9.18 -1.58 -1.04
CA ILE A 80 7.97 -0.99 -0.47
C ILE A 80 8.12 0.49 -0.18
N VAL A 81 6.98 1.19 -0.18
CA VAL A 81 6.86 2.60 0.21
C VAL A 81 5.53 2.82 0.93
N ALA A 82 5.45 3.86 1.75
CA ALA A 82 4.17 4.37 2.20
C ALA A 82 3.46 5.08 1.04
N ALA A 83 2.15 4.95 0.94
CA ALA A 83 1.34 5.68 -0.01
C ALA A 83 0.09 6.26 0.66
N THR A 84 -0.35 7.41 0.15
CA THR A 84 -1.70 7.90 0.43
C THR A 84 -2.65 7.32 -0.61
N ILE A 85 -3.74 6.69 -0.14
CA ILE A 85 -4.75 6.04 -0.96
C ILE A 85 -6.07 6.75 -0.73
N GLU A 86 -6.61 7.33 -1.79
CA GLU A 86 -7.86 8.08 -1.75
C GLU A 86 -8.81 7.59 -2.83
N ALA A 87 -10.09 7.52 -2.50
CA ALA A 87 -11.14 7.17 -3.44
C ALA A 87 -12.50 7.67 -2.97
N ILE A 88 -13.48 7.74 -3.86
CA ILE A 88 -14.83 8.21 -3.57
C ILE A 88 -15.84 7.09 -3.79
N LYS A 89 -16.73 6.89 -2.83
CA LYS A 89 -17.90 6.03 -3.04
C LYS A 89 -18.89 6.76 -3.97
N PRO A 90 -19.41 6.11 -5.03
CA PRO A 90 -20.37 6.70 -5.94
C PRO A 90 -21.57 7.34 -5.20
N LYS A 91 -22.14 8.39 -5.79
CA LYS A 91 -23.31 9.09 -5.24
C LYS A 91 -24.63 8.38 -5.56
N ALA A 92 -24.63 7.47 -6.53
CA ALA A 92 -25.79 6.74 -7.04
C ALA A 92 -25.58 5.23 -6.85
#